data_AF-A0A2Z7A807-F1
#
_entry.id   AF-A0A2Z7A807-F1
#
_cell.length_a   1.000
_cell.length_b   1.000
_cell.length_c   1.000
_cell.angle_alpha   90.00
_cell.angle_beta   90.00
_cell.angle_gamma   90.00
#
_symmetry.space_group_name_H-M   'P 1'
#
loop_
_entity.id
_entity.type
_entity.pdbx_description
1 polymer ?
#
loop_
_entity_poly.entity_id
_entity_poly.type
_entity_poly.pdbx_seq_one_letter_code
_entity_poly.pdbx_strand_id
1 'polypeptide(L)'
;MLWVDKYRPKSLDKVIVHEEIAQNLKKLVIEQDCPHLLFYGPSGSGKKTLIMALLRQMFGASADKVKVENKNWKVDAGTRSIEVELTTLSSSHHVELNPSDAGFQDRYVVQEIIKEMAKNRPIDTKGKKGFKAVLLIITTPTP
;
A
#
# COMPACT_ATOMS: atom_id res chain seq x y z
N MET A 1 18.26 15.11 4.13
CA MET A 1 16.80 14.86 4.07
C MET A 1 16.16 16.06 3.38
N LEU A 2 15.35 15.85 2.34
CA LEU A 2 14.71 16.93 1.60
C LEU A 2 13.60 17.59 2.43
N TRP A 3 13.35 18.89 2.23
CA TRP A 3 12.32 19.62 2.98
C TRP A 3 10.93 19.01 2.76
N VAL A 4 10.67 18.53 1.55
CA VAL A 4 9.42 17.83 1.21
C VAL A 4 9.15 16.62 2.10
N ASP A 5 10.19 15.88 2.53
CA ASP A 5 10.04 14.72 3.41
C ASP A 5 9.93 15.13 4.88
N LYS A 6 10.61 16.21 5.26
CA LYS A 6 10.56 16.76 6.63
C LYS A 6 9.17 17.29 6.97
N TYR A 7 8.53 17.99 6.03
CA TYR A 7 7.23 18.63 6.23
C TYR A 7 6.04 17.79 5.73
N ARG A 8 6.28 16.57 5.25
CA ARG A 8 5.20 15.67 4.81
C ARG A 8 4.22 15.41 5.97
N PRO A 9 2.92 15.71 5.81
CA PRO A 9 1.91 15.38 6.80
C PRO A 9 1.91 13.89 7.15
N LYS A 10 1.94 13.58 8.44
CA LYS A 10 1.90 12.19 8.95
C LYS A 10 0.55 11.80 9.57
N SER A 11 -0.31 12.77 9.87
CA SER A 11 -1.69 12.52 10.34
C SER A 11 -2.66 13.11 9.33
N LEU A 12 -3.83 12.48 9.21
CA LEU A 12 -4.97 13.02 8.46
C LEU A 12 -5.40 14.40 9.00
N ASP A 13 -5.13 14.73 10.26
CA ASP A 13 -5.38 16.09 10.82
C ASP A 13 -4.45 17.17 10.26
N LYS A 14 -3.29 16.78 9.71
CA LYS A 14 -2.27 17.71 9.22
C LYS A 14 -2.31 17.89 7.70
N VAL A 15 -3.27 17.28 7.03
CA VAL A 15 -3.44 17.38 5.58
C VAL A 15 -4.25 18.63 5.27
N ILE A 16 -3.63 19.59 4.59
CA ILE A 16 -4.23 20.92 4.31
C ILE A 16 -4.89 20.96 2.92
N VAL A 17 -4.39 20.19 1.95
CA VAL A 17 -4.85 20.27 0.55
C VAL A 17 -6.21 19.60 0.34
N HIS A 18 -6.47 18.50 1.05
CA HIS A 18 -7.63 17.62 0.86
C HIS A 18 -8.34 17.36 2.19
N GLU A 19 -8.70 18.42 2.91
CA GLU A 19 -9.24 18.33 4.28
C GLU A 19 -10.53 17.50 4.35
N GLU A 20 -11.48 17.71 3.44
CA GLU A 20 -12.74 16.97 3.41
C GLU A 20 -12.51 15.46 3.20
N ILE A 21 -11.63 15.10 2.25
CA ILE A 21 -11.25 13.72 1.99
C ILE A 21 -10.57 13.12 3.23
N ALA A 22 -9.68 13.87 3.89
CA ALA A 22 -9.01 13.42 5.10
C ALA A 22 -10.00 13.17 6.25
N GLN A 23 -11.05 13.98 6.39
CA GLN A 23 -12.11 13.77 7.39
C GLN A 23 -12.96 12.54 7.06
N ASN A 24 -13.32 12.33 5.80
CA ASN A 24 -14.06 11.13 5.38
C ASN A 24 -13.24 9.86 5.62
N LEU A 25 -11.95 9.88 5.30
CA LEU A 25 -11.02 8.78 5.59
C LEU A 25 -10.93 8.49 7.10
N LYS A 26 -10.93 9.51 7.97
CA LYS A 26 -10.97 9.29 9.43
C LYS A 26 -12.24 8.58 9.87
N LYS A 27 -13.41 8.96 9.33
CA LYS A 27 -14.69 8.31 9.65
C LYS A 27 -14.65 6.82 9.31
N LEU A 28 -14.15 6.47 8.12
CA LEU A 28 -13.98 5.06 7.71
C LEU A 28 -13.11 4.26 8.70
N VAL A 29 -12.02 4.85 9.21
CA VAL A 29 -11.17 4.18 10.21
C VAL A 29 -11.89 4.02 11.55
N ILE A 30 -12.66 5.02 11.99
CA ILE A 30 -13.41 4.98 13.24
C ILE A 30 -14.49 3.89 13.19
N GLU A 31 -15.19 3.79 12.06
CA GLU A 31 -16.23 2.79 11.80
C GLU A 31 -15.66 1.36 11.67
N GLN A 32 -14.33 1.22 11.56
CA GLN A 32 -13.62 -0.05 11.32
C GLN A 32 -14.07 -0.77 10.05
N ASP A 33 -14.68 -0.03 9.11
CA ASP A 33 -15.13 -0.53 7.81
C ASP A 33 -14.40 0.25 6.71
N CYS A 34 -13.19 -0.22 6.38
CA CYS A 34 -12.39 0.37 5.32
C CYS A 34 -12.56 -0.46 4.04
N PRO A 35 -13.25 0.05 3.01
CA PRO A 35 -13.37 -0.63 1.73
C PRO A 35 -12.05 -0.61 0.96
N HIS A 36 -12.04 -1.22 -0.22
CA HIS A 36 -10.97 -1.02 -1.20
C HIS A 36 -11.02 0.42 -1.73
N LEU A 37 -9.90 1.14 -1.62
CA LEU A 37 -9.79 2.55 -1.99
C LEU A 37 -8.93 2.72 -3.24
N LEU A 38 -9.40 3.55 -4.16
CA LEU A 38 -8.66 3.97 -5.35
C LEU A 38 -8.32 5.47 -5.24
N PHE A 39 -7.03 5.79 -5.14
CA PHE A 39 -6.54 7.17 -5.14
C PHE A 39 -6.02 7.52 -6.53
N TYR A 40 -6.63 8.51 -7.19
CA TYR A 40 -6.21 9.00 -8.50
C TYR A 40 -6.05 10.52 -8.51
N GLY A 41 -5.35 11.06 -9.51
CA GLY A 41 -5.07 12.49 -9.65
C GLY A 41 -3.66 12.79 -10.15
N PRO A 42 -3.31 14.07 -10.40
CA PRO A 42 -2.03 14.46 -10.98
C PRO A 42 -0.84 14.10 -10.08
N SER A 43 0.36 13.97 -10.66
CA SER A 43 1.58 13.77 -9.87
C SER A 43 1.76 14.92 -8.87
N GLY A 44 2.25 14.63 -7.67
CA GLY A 44 2.44 15.66 -6.63
C GLY A 44 1.19 16.10 -5.85
N SER A 45 -0.01 15.63 -6.18
CA SER A 45 -1.27 15.98 -5.47
C SER A 45 -1.41 15.44 -4.04
N GLY A 46 -0.38 14.78 -3.49
CA GLY A 46 -0.39 14.27 -2.12
C GLY A 46 -1.08 12.91 -1.92
N LYS A 47 -1.39 12.16 -2.98
CA LYS A 47 -2.03 10.83 -2.91
C LYS A 47 -1.30 9.87 -1.98
N LYS A 48 0.02 9.67 -2.19
CA LYS A 48 0.83 8.79 -1.35
C LYS A 48 0.88 9.29 0.10
N THR A 49 0.90 10.60 0.31
CA THR A 49 0.85 11.20 1.65
C THR A 49 -0.46 10.87 2.37
N LEU A 50 -1.61 10.98 1.69
CA LEU A 50 -2.92 10.60 2.23
C LEU A 50 -2.98 9.12 2.60
N ILE A 51 -2.50 8.24 1.73
CA ILE A 51 -2.47 6.79 1.97
C ILE A 51 -1.62 6.45 3.18
N MET A 52 -0.41 7.02 3.30
CA MET A 52 0.45 6.78 4.46
C MET A 52 -0.16 7.33 5.76
N ALA A 53 -0.80 8.50 5.71
CA ALA A 53 -1.51 9.05 6.86
C ALA A 53 -2.70 8.16 7.29
N LEU A 54 -3.43 7.58 6.34
CA LEU A 54 -4.50 6.62 6.57
C LEU A 54 -3.97 5.33 7.22
N LEU A 55 -2.90 4.73 6.66
CA LEU A 55 -2.27 3.53 7.22
C LEU A 55 -1.77 3.78 8.65
N ARG A 56 -1.20 4.96 8.90
CA ARG A 56 -0.76 5.36 10.24
C ARG A 56 -1.94 5.56 11.20
N GLN A 57 -3.09 6.05 10.73
CA GLN A 57 -4.30 6.14 11.54
C GLN A 57 -4.85 4.75 11.91
N MET A 58 -4.77 3.78 10.99
CA MET A 58 -5.26 2.41 11.19
C MET A 58 -4.34 1.56 12.07
N PHE A 59 -3.03 1.59 11.80
CA PHE A 59 -2.06 0.67 12.39
C PHE A 59 -1.07 1.36 13.35
N GLY A 60 -1.14 2.68 13.48
CA GLY A 60 -0.23 3.46 14.29
C GLY A 60 1.13 3.70 13.63
N ALA A 61 2.12 4.11 14.44
CA ALA A 61 3.45 4.47 13.96
C ALA A 61 4.28 3.29 13.41
N SER A 62 3.86 2.04 13.67
CA SER A 62 4.49 0.84 13.08
C SER A 62 4.29 0.79 11.56
N ALA A 63 3.24 1.41 11.01
CA ALA A 63 3.04 1.52 9.58
C ALA A 63 4.18 2.27 8.88
N ASP A 64 4.87 3.20 9.53
CA ASP A 64 5.97 3.94 8.91
C ASP A 64 7.25 3.08 8.75
N LYS A 65 7.31 1.93 9.44
CA LYS A 65 8.46 1.02 9.39
C LYS A 65 8.31 0.08 8.19
N VAL A 66 8.85 0.51 7.06
CA VAL A 66 8.95 -0.27 5.83
C VAL A 66 10.38 -0.76 5.62
N LYS A 67 10.53 -1.94 5.02
CA LYS A 67 11.79 -2.52 4.56
C LYS A 67 11.70 -2.76 3.06
N VAL A 68 12.80 -2.51 2.37
CA VAL A 68 12.94 -2.89 0.96
C VAL A 68 13.23 -4.39 0.93
N GLU A 69 12.41 -5.14 0.21
CA GLU A 69 12.57 -6.58 0.01
C GLU A 69 12.55 -6.87 -1.49
N ASN A 70 13.63 -7.49 -1.99
CA ASN A 70 13.66 -8.06 -3.33
C ASN A 70 13.09 -9.47 -3.25
N LYS A 71 12.00 -9.70 -3.95
CA LYS A 71 11.29 -10.97 -3.90
C LYS A 71 11.18 -11.57 -5.29
N ASN A 72 11.62 -12.82 -5.39
CA ASN A 72 11.51 -13.62 -6.60
C ASN A 72 10.16 -14.34 -6.57
N TRP A 73 9.27 -13.93 -7.47
CA TRP A 73 7.95 -14.51 -7.63
C TRP A 73 7.98 -15.54 -8.74
N LYS A 74 7.55 -16.76 -8.42
CA LYS A 74 7.30 -17.79 -9.43
C LYS A 74 5.85 -17.68 -9.87
N VAL A 75 5.66 -17.10 -11.04
CA VAL A 75 4.35 -16.95 -11.67
C VAL A 75 4.10 -18.16 -12.56
N ASP A 76 3.00 -18.86 -12.32
CA ASP A 76 2.52 -19.92 -13.21
C ASP A 76 1.61 -19.31 -14.30
N ALA A 77 2.12 -19.27 -15.53
CA ALA A 77 1.38 -18.85 -16.72
C ALA A 77 0.89 -20.07 -17.53
N GLY A 78 0.53 -21.16 -16.85
CA GLY A 78 -0.09 -22.36 -17.41
C GLY A 78 0.89 -23.29 -18.12
N THR A 79 1.56 -22.83 -19.18
CA THR A 79 2.54 -23.63 -19.93
C THR A 79 4.00 -23.31 -19.59
N ARG A 80 4.23 -22.20 -18.87
CA ARG A 80 5.57 -21.74 -18.48
C ARG A 80 5.54 -21.15 -17.07
N SER A 81 6.52 -21.53 -16.25
CA SER A 81 6.82 -20.84 -15.00
C SER A 81 7.74 -19.65 -15.31
N ILE A 82 7.29 -18.45 -14.98
CA ILE A 82 8.04 -17.22 -15.16
C ILE A 82 8.54 -16.77 -13.80
N GLU A 83 9.84 -16.54 -13.67
CA GLU A 83 10.42 -15.95 -12.48
C GLU A 83 10.49 -14.43 -12.67
N VAL A 84 9.82 -13.69 -11.79
CA VAL A 84 9.80 -12.23 -11.79
C VAL A 84 10.42 -11.75 -10.50
N GLU A 85 11.53 -11.01 -10.60
CA GLU A 85 12.11 -10.31 -9.46
C GLU A 85 11.42 -8.95 -9.32
N LEU A 86 10.82 -8.69 -8.15
CA LEU A 86 10.20 -7.41 -7.85
C LEU A 86 10.76 -6.84 -6.56
N THR A 87 11.00 -5.53 -6.60
CA THR A 87 11.31 -4.76 -5.40
C THR A 87 10.00 -4.36 -4.74
N THR A 88 9.81 -4.77 -3.49
CA THR A 88 8.62 -4.44 -2.70
C THR A 88 9.03 -3.67 -1.45
N LEU A 89 8.12 -2.83 -0.95
CA LEU A 89 8.26 -2.15 0.32
C LEU A 89 7.31 -2.82 1.32
N SER A 90 7.86 -3.66 2.19
CA SER A 90 7.10 -4.46 3.15
C SER A 90 7.15 -3.85 4.55
N SER A 91 5.99 -3.79 5.19
CA SER A 91 5.82 -3.51 6.62
C SER A 91 5.08 -4.67 7.30
N SER A 92 5.00 -4.64 8.63
CA SER A 92 4.17 -5.58 9.39
C SER A 92 2.68 -5.48 9.05
N HIS A 93 2.24 -4.33 8.51
CA HIS A 93 0.83 -4.04 8.27
C HIS A 93 0.45 -3.86 6.80
N HIS A 94 1.41 -3.53 5.93
CA HIS A 94 1.12 -3.29 4.53
C HIS A 94 2.28 -3.71 3.62
N VAL A 95 1.99 -3.95 2.35
CA VAL A 95 2.98 -4.16 1.29
C VAL A 95 2.70 -3.16 0.19
N GLU A 96 3.70 -2.35 -0.14
CA GLU A 96 3.69 -1.47 -1.30
C GLU A 96 4.48 -2.12 -2.44
N LEU A 97 3.88 -2.12 -3.63
CA LEU A 97 4.53 -2.59 -4.85
C LEU A 97 4.04 -1.84 -6.09
N ASN A 98 4.87 -1.82 -7.12
CA ASN A 98 4.48 -1.37 -8.44
C ASN A 98 4.35 -2.59 -9.37
N PRO A 99 3.12 -3.01 -9.75
CA PRO A 99 2.94 -4.17 -10.61
C PRO A 99 3.49 -3.93 -12.03
N SER A 100 3.64 -2.68 -12.46
CA SER A 100 4.23 -2.35 -13.77
C SER A 100 5.71 -2.73 -13.88
N ASP A 101 6.41 -2.90 -12.74
CA ASP A 101 7.80 -3.38 -12.73
C ASP A 101 7.90 -4.84 -13.25
N ALA A 102 6.79 -5.59 -13.25
CA ALA A 102 6.70 -6.93 -13.81
C ALA A 102 6.50 -6.95 -15.35
N GLY A 103 6.45 -5.79 -15.99
CA GLY A 103 6.16 -5.67 -17.42
C GLY A 103 4.80 -6.29 -17.79
N PHE A 104 4.77 -7.13 -18.82
CA PHE A 104 3.53 -7.77 -19.30
C PHE A 104 2.97 -8.86 -18.37
N GLN A 105 3.62 -9.14 -17.24
CA GLN A 105 3.22 -10.18 -16.27
C GLN A 105 2.52 -9.63 -15.03
N ASP A 106 2.22 -8.32 -15.03
CA ASP A 106 1.57 -7.58 -13.95
C ASP A 106 0.30 -8.27 -13.40
N ARG A 107 -0.57 -8.78 -14.28
CA ARG A 107 -1.79 -9.50 -13.91
C ARG A 107 -1.50 -10.69 -13.00
N TYR A 108 -0.50 -11.50 -13.36
CA TYR A 108 -0.19 -12.71 -12.61
C TYR A 108 0.50 -12.39 -11.27
N VAL A 109 1.34 -11.37 -11.25
CA VAL A 109 1.97 -10.87 -10.03
C VAL A 109 0.92 -10.39 -9.03
N VAL A 110 -0.04 -9.58 -9.49
CA VAL A 110 -1.14 -9.09 -8.63
C VAL A 110 -1.96 -10.26 -8.08
N GLN A 111 -2.27 -11.27 -8.91
CA GLN A 111 -2.97 -12.47 -8.46
C GLN A 111 -2.20 -13.22 -7.37
N GLU A 112 -0.90 -13.42 -7.55
CA GLU A 112 -0.09 -14.18 -6.59
C GLU A 112 0.07 -13.44 -5.27
N ILE A 113 0.23 -12.11 -5.32
CA ILE A 113 0.28 -11.27 -4.11
C ILE A 113 -1.04 -11.35 -3.35
N ILE A 114 -2.19 -11.25 -4.03
CA ILE A 114 -3.50 -11.38 -3.39
C ILE A 114 -3.64 -12.77 -2.74
N LYS A 115 -3.21 -13.84 -3.42
CA LYS A 115 -3.21 -15.19 -2.85
C LYS A 115 -2.32 -15.31 -1.62
N GLU A 116 -1.10 -14.78 -1.66
CA GLU A 116 -0.19 -14.83 -0.52
C GLU A 116 -0.75 -14.05 0.68
N MET A 117 -1.31 -12.87 0.43
CA MET A 117 -1.90 -12.03 1.47
C MET A 117 -3.14 -12.70 2.10
N ALA A 118 -3.92 -13.43 1.30
CA ALA A 118 -5.03 -14.23 1.82
C ALA A 118 -4.56 -15.40 2.69
N LYS A 119 -3.39 -16.00 2.40
CA LYS A 119 -2.76 -17.05 3.21
C LYS A 119 -2.17 -16.50 4.52
N ASN A 120 -1.50 -15.35 4.45
CA ASN A 120 -0.76 -14.75 5.56
C ASN A 120 -1.62 -13.79 6.40
N ARG A 121 -2.81 -14.21 6.83
CA ARG A 121 -3.68 -13.40 7.70
C ARG A 121 -3.05 -13.27 9.10
N PRO A 122 -2.63 -12.07 9.54
CA PRO A 122 -2.12 -11.90 10.89
C PRO A 122 -3.28 -11.96 11.88
N ILE A 123 -3.13 -12.79 12.91
CA ILE A 123 -3.99 -12.78 14.09
C ILE A 123 -3.38 -11.74 15.04
N ASP A 124 -4.13 -10.69 15.40
CA ASP A 124 -3.66 -9.72 16.38
C ASP A 124 -3.54 -10.38 17.77
N THR A 125 -2.59 -9.92 18.59
CA THR A 125 -2.38 -10.33 19.99
C THR A 125 -3.63 -10.25 20.88
N LYS A 126 -4.66 -9.50 20.46
CA LYS A 126 -5.97 -9.40 21.13
C LYS A 126 -7.07 -10.28 20.51
N GLY A 127 -6.74 -11.20 19.61
CA GLY A 127 -7.69 -12.10 18.96
C GLY A 127 -8.64 -11.42 17.96
N LYS A 128 -8.40 -10.15 17.62
CA LYS A 128 -9.12 -9.46 16.54
C LYS A 128 -8.53 -9.87 15.19
N LYS A 129 -9.40 -10.00 14.18
CA LYS A 129 -9.00 -10.23 12.78
C LYS A 129 -8.15 -9.05 12.33
N GLY A 130 -6.83 -9.23 12.23
CA GLY A 130 -5.95 -8.25 11.63
C GLY A 130 -6.09 -8.29 10.12
N PHE A 131 -6.17 -7.13 9.48
CA PHE A 131 -6.10 -7.03 8.03
C PHE A 131 -4.73 -6.46 7.64
N LYS A 132 -4.10 -7.06 6.64
CA LYS A 132 -2.85 -6.59 6.05
C LYS A 132 -3.20 -5.87 4.75
N ALA A 133 -2.82 -4.61 4.61
CA ALA A 133 -3.16 -3.79 3.46
C ALA A 133 -2.21 -4.08 2.28
N VAL A 134 -2.73 -4.09 1.06
CA VAL A 134 -1.92 -4.09 -0.16
C VAL A 134 -2.05 -2.72 -0.79
N LEU A 135 -0.92 -2.05 -1.00
CA LEU A 135 -0.83 -0.81 -1.73
C LEU A 135 -0.24 -1.09 -3.10
N LEU A 136 -1.10 -1.06 -4.12
CA LEU A 136 -0.68 -1.12 -5.51
C LEU A 136 -0.46 0.31 -5.99
N ILE A 137 0.79 0.67 -6.26
CA ILE A 137 1.13 1.98 -6.83
C ILE A 137 1.33 1.80 -8.32
N ILE A 138 0.45 2.39 -9.10
CA ILE A 138 0.62 2.48 -10.55
C ILE A 138 1.24 3.85 -10.82
N THR A 139 2.55 3.88 -11.06
CA THR A 139 3.20 5.08 -11.59
C THR A 139 3.08 5.04 -13.11
N THR A 140 2.29 5.95 -13.68
CA THR A 140 2.40 6.23 -15.11
C THR A 140 3.81 6.76 -15.37
N PRO A 141 4.55 6.24 -16.36
CA PRO A 141 5.82 6.82 -16.74
C PRO A 141 5.58 8.31 -17.06
N THR A 142 6.34 9.18 -16.40
CA THR A 142 6.38 10.59 -16.79
C THR A 142 6.87 10.65 -18.24
N PRO A 143 6.17 11.36 -19.13
CA PRO A 143 6.57 11.49 -20.53
C PRO A 143 7.94 12.16 -20.70
#